data_AF-A0A559MMX5-F1
#
_entry.id   AF-A0A559MMX5-F1
#
_cell.length_a   1.000
_cell.length_b   1.000
_cell.length_c   1.000
_cell.angle_alpha   90.00
_cell.angle_beta   90.00
_cell.angle_gamma   90.00
#
_symmetry.space_group_name_H-M   'P 1'
#
loop_
_entity.id
_entity.type
_entity.pdbx_description
1 polymer ?
#
loop_
_entity_poly.entity_id
_entity_poly.type
_entity_poly.pdbx_seq_one_letter_code
_entity_poly.pdbx_strand_id
1 'polypeptide(L)'
;MGWLWTTPTPTPASTSTMPTSTFPPDQKDNAPPPPQPAPEAAPSNPLSKDEIAEKELHSFLQELDADVRPSSTKACSSPQTTPQAVSNAPLSEQLLPTTMSCREAFDSAFYCNSFGGKFQDIYRYGSLQPCSEHWSKFWFCMRTRQWSKPEKEEAIRGYYRKVEAKKYREGSSEDLWKSREAKVPVDSAFKVKFEAFPGENDEEWNRLERERREEERKKLSELGYT
;
A
#
# COMPACT_ATOMS: atom_id res chain seq x y z
N MET A 1 26.07 15.84 -19.94
CA MET A 1 25.94 14.38 -20.02
C MET A 1 24.48 14.06 -20.34
N GLY A 2 24.19 13.68 -21.58
CA GLY A 2 22.82 13.39 -22.02
C GLY A 2 22.42 11.95 -21.70
N TRP A 3 21.14 11.74 -21.39
CA TRP A 3 20.54 10.41 -21.27
C TRP A 3 20.06 10.00 -22.66
N LEU A 4 20.39 8.78 -23.10
CA LEU A 4 20.01 8.27 -24.42
C LEU A 4 18.78 7.37 -24.32
N TRP A 5 17.80 7.63 -25.18
CA TRP A 5 16.54 6.90 -25.27
C TRP A 5 16.27 6.63 -26.76
N THR A 6 16.53 5.40 -27.19
CA THR A 6 16.48 4.98 -28.60
C THR A 6 15.09 4.50 -28.99
N THR A 7 14.39 5.29 -29.80
CA THR A 7 13.13 4.90 -30.45
C THR A 7 13.41 4.16 -31.77
N PRO A 8 12.80 3.00 -32.04
CA PRO A 8 12.80 2.40 -33.37
C PRO A 8 11.74 3.04 -34.27
N THR A 9 12.11 3.35 -35.52
CA THR A 9 11.21 3.85 -36.59
C THR A 9 11.63 3.27 -37.95
N PRO A 10 10.74 3.25 -38.97
CA PRO A 10 10.64 2.08 -39.86
C PRO A 10 11.19 2.27 -41.29
N THR A 11 11.33 1.16 -42.02
CA THR A 11 11.54 1.11 -43.49
C THR A 11 11.08 -0.27 -44.04
N PRO A 12 10.97 -0.53 -45.36
CA PRO A 12 9.65 -0.76 -45.96
C PRO A 12 9.42 -2.17 -46.56
N ALA A 13 8.24 -2.38 -47.14
CA ALA A 13 7.71 -3.69 -47.54
C ALA A 13 8.03 -4.13 -48.99
N SER A 14 7.78 -5.41 -49.26
CA SER A 14 7.38 -5.92 -50.58
C SER A 14 6.43 -7.14 -50.42
N THR A 15 5.24 -7.00 -51.00
CA THR A 15 4.41 -8.00 -51.74
C THR A 15 4.81 -9.49 -51.66
N SER A 16 3.93 -10.50 -51.52
CA SER A 16 2.48 -10.65 -51.82
C SER A 16 1.94 -11.96 -51.15
N THR A 17 0.68 -12.47 -51.14
CA THR A 17 -0.61 -12.21 -51.84
C THR A 17 -1.81 -12.74 -51.00
N MET A 18 -3.05 -12.55 -51.46
CA MET A 18 -4.33 -13.20 -51.02
C MET A 18 -4.77 -14.31 -52.05
N PRO A 19 -5.79 -15.21 -51.85
CA PRO A 19 -7.14 -14.92 -51.31
C PRO A 19 -7.95 -16.04 -50.58
N THR A 20 -9.22 -15.70 -50.28
CA THR A 20 -10.30 -16.35 -49.50
C THR A 20 -11.00 -17.58 -50.14
N SER A 21 -11.45 -18.54 -49.31
CA SER A 21 -12.59 -19.48 -49.54
C SER A 21 -13.04 -20.17 -48.22
N THR A 22 -13.96 -21.17 -48.19
CA THR A 22 -15.41 -21.02 -47.92
C THR A 22 -15.97 -22.20 -47.05
N PHE A 23 -17.17 -22.05 -46.45
CA PHE A 23 -17.99 -23.07 -45.73
C PHE A 23 -18.83 -23.98 -46.70
N PRO A 24 -19.72 -24.95 -46.30
CA PRO A 24 -20.34 -25.34 -45.01
C PRO A 24 -20.35 -26.89 -44.71
N PRO A 25 -21.42 -27.58 -44.21
CA PRO A 25 -21.71 -27.87 -42.79
C PRO A 25 -22.04 -29.36 -42.41
N ASP A 26 -22.56 -29.59 -41.18
CA ASP A 26 -23.42 -30.72 -40.71
C ASP A 26 -22.78 -32.13 -40.52
N GLN A 27 -23.31 -33.09 -39.72
CA GLN A 27 -24.49 -33.20 -38.82
C GLN A 27 -24.16 -34.07 -37.57
N LYS A 28 -25.10 -34.23 -36.62
CA LYS A 28 -24.99 -34.91 -35.31
C LYS A 28 -25.37 -36.42 -35.24
N ASP A 29 -25.19 -36.97 -34.02
CA ASP A 29 -25.97 -38.02 -33.32
C ASP A 29 -25.74 -39.51 -33.65
N ASN A 30 -25.11 -40.27 -32.71
CA ASN A 30 -25.70 -41.39 -31.92
C ASN A 30 -24.64 -42.31 -31.25
N ALA A 31 -25.05 -43.08 -30.23
CA ALA A 31 -24.27 -44.06 -29.43
C ALA A 31 -25.23 -45.20 -28.97
N PRO A 32 -24.87 -46.24 -28.16
CA PRO A 32 -23.59 -46.67 -27.54
C PRO A 32 -23.24 -48.15 -28.01
N PRO A 33 -22.68 -49.16 -27.27
CA PRO A 33 -22.15 -49.26 -25.89
C PRO A 33 -20.74 -49.98 -25.80
N PRO A 34 -20.42 -51.13 -25.11
CA PRO A 34 -19.02 -51.50 -24.74
C PRO A 34 -18.59 -52.88 -25.39
N PRO A 35 -17.71 -53.79 -24.89
CA PRO A 35 -17.09 -54.01 -23.56
C PRO A 35 -15.56 -53.82 -23.47
N GLN A 36 -15.06 -53.77 -22.22
CA GLN A 36 -13.66 -53.93 -21.78
C GLN A 36 -13.23 -55.43 -21.75
N PRO A 37 -11.93 -55.84 -21.65
CA PRO A 37 -10.91 -55.25 -20.75
C PRO A 37 -9.41 -55.35 -21.17
N ALA A 38 -8.55 -55.10 -20.18
CA ALA A 38 -7.10 -55.35 -20.04
C ALA A 38 -6.15 -54.13 -20.27
N PRO A 39 -5.03 -54.03 -19.50
CA PRO A 39 -4.18 -52.84 -19.47
C PRO A 39 -2.83 -52.99 -20.21
N GLU A 40 -2.29 -51.89 -20.71
CA GLU A 40 -0.91 -51.79 -21.21
C GLU A 40 -0.26 -50.48 -20.73
N ALA A 41 1.07 -50.45 -20.61
CA ALA A 41 1.76 -49.59 -19.63
C ALA A 41 2.71 -48.53 -20.22
N ALA A 42 2.58 -47.29 -19.72
CA ALA A 42 3.47 -46.14 -19.90
C ALA A 42 3.57 -45.61 -21.36
N PRO A 43 3.94 -44.32 -21.56
CA PRO A 43 5.28 -43.83 -21.22
C PRO A 43 5.29 -42.69 -20.19
N SER A 44 6.40 -42.57 -19.46
CA SER A 44 6.67 -41.47 -18.54
C SER A 44 7.18 -40.23 -19.30
N ASN A 45 6.28 -39.31 -19.66
CA ASN A 45 6.68 -37.96 -19.99
C ASN A 45 7.30 -37.29 -18.75
N PRO A 46 8.42 -36.56 -18.86
CA PRO A 46 8.82 -35.64 -17.80
C PRO A 46 7.75 -34.56 -17.65
N LEU A 47 7.47 -34.18 -16.40
CA LEU A 47 6.48 -33.14 -16.08
C LEU A 47 6.74 -31.87 -16.88
N SER A 48 5.68 -31.25 -17.39
CA SER A 48 5.75 -29.98 -18.09
C SER A 48 6.35 -28.91 -17.16
N LYS A 49 6.99 -27.89 -17.75
CA LYS A 49 7.53 -26.75 -16.99
C LYS A 49 6.45 -26.08 -16.13
N ASP A 50 5.22 -26.06 -16.62
CA ASP A 50 4.08 -25.45 -15.95
C ASP A 50 3.54 -26.36 -14.82
N GLU A 51 3.53 -27.68 -15.01
CA GLU A 51 3.24 -28.66 -13.94
C GLU A 51 4.27 -28.63 -12.79
N ILE A 52 5.51 -28.20 -13.07
CA ILE A 52 6.55 -27.97 -12.06
C ILE A 52 6.27 -26.65 -11.32
N ALA A 53 5.98 -25.57 -12.05
CA ALA A 53 5.65 -24.27 -11.47
C ALA A 53 4.39 -24.30 -10.60
N GLU A 54 3.34 -25.05 -11.00
CA GLU A 54 2.15 -25.26 -10.17
C GLU A 54 2.46 -26.02 -8.88
N LYS A 55 3.37 -27.00 -8.91
CA LYS A 55 3.81 -27.74 -7.71
C LYS A 55 4.62 -26.87 -6.76
N GLU A 56 5.52 -26.05 -7.27
CA GLU A 56 6.27 -25.07 -6.46
C GLU A 56 5.30 -24.05 -5.83
N LEU A 57 4.39 -23.47 -6.61
CA LEU A 57 3.36 -22.55 -6.13
C LEU A 57 2.46 -23.19 -5.06
N HIS A 58 1.97 -24.40 -5.28
CA HIS A 58 1.12 -25.11 -4.31
C HIS A 58 1.88 -25.47 -3.03
N SER A 59 3.18 -25.76 -3.11
CA SER A 59 4.01 -26.00 -1.92
C SER A 59 4.20 -24.73 -1.08
N PHE A 60 4.41 -23.58 -1.73
CA PHE A 60 4.52 -22.28 -1.09
C PHE A 60 3.19 -21.82 -0.45
N LEU A 61 2.07 -22.01 -1.14
CA LEU A 61 0.75 -21.74 -0.57
C LEU A 61 0.44 -22.63 0.64
N GLN A 62 0.88 -23.89 0.61
CA GLN A 62 0.72 -24.81 1.74
C GLN A 62 1.61 -24.44 2.95
N GLU A 63 2.80 -23.87 2.72
CA GLU A 63 3.66 -23.34 3.79
C GLU A 63 3.01 -22.12 4.46
N LEU A 64 2.48 -21.16 3.68
CA LEU A 64 1.75 -20.00 4.21
C LEU A 64 0.48 -20.40 4.98
N ASP A 65 -0.31 -21.35 4.46
CA ASP A 65 -1.53 -21.80 5.12
C ASP A 65 -1.25 -22.63 6.40
N ALA A 66 -0.02 -23.17 6.55
CA ALA A 66 0.45 -23.79 7.79
C ALA A 66 0.85 -22.76 8.86
N ASP A 67 1.46 -21.63 8.47
CA ASP A 67 1.79 -20.51 9.39
C ASP A 67 0.53 -19.75 9.86
N VAL A 68 -0.53 -19.71 9.05
CA VAL A 68 -1.81 -19.04 9.37
C VAL A 68 -2.71 -19.87 10.29
N ARG A 69 -2.60 -21.21 10.29
CA ARG A 69 -3.43 -22.10 11.13
C ARG A 69 -2.79 -22.30 12.52
N PRO A 70 -3.44 -21.90 13.63
CA PRO A 70 -2.88 -22.00 14.97
C PRO A 70 -2.92 -23.44 15.52
N SER A 71 -2.14 -24.35 14.92
CA SER A 71 -1.91 -25.69 15.44
C SER A 71 -0.58 -25.75 16.19
N SER A 72 -0.64 -26.27 17.42
CA SER A 72 0.41 -26.25 18.44
C SER A 72 1.84 -26.61 17.97
N THR A 73 2.84 -25.97 18.59
CA THR A 73 4.26 -26.41 18.67
C THR A 73 5.13 -26.39 17.40
N LYS A 74 5.19 -25.24 16.70
CA LYS A 74 6.48 -24.70 16.24
C LYS A 74 6.62 -23.23 16.62
N ALA A 75 7.82 -22.84 17.04
CA ALA A 75 8.08 -21.50 17.56
C ALA A 75 8.43 -20.53 16.43
N CYS A 76 7.46 -19.72 16.00
CA CYS A 76 7.79 -18.46 15.37
C CYS A 76 8.58 -17.60 16.38
N SER A 77 9.78 -17.16 16.01
CA SER A 77 10.66 -16.34 16.87
C SER A 77 10.21 -14.88 16.94
N SER A 78 8.93 -14.68 17.30
CA SER A 78 8.46 -13.42 17.87
C SER A 78 9.34 -13.05 19.06
N PRO A 79 9.75 -11.79 19.25
CA PRO A 79 10.51 -11.40 20.44
C PRO A 79 9.71 -11.81 21.67
N GLN A 80 10.32 -12.66 22.51
CA GLN A 80 9.63 -13.29 23.62
C GLN A 80 9.27 -12.25 24.67
N THR A 81 8.09 -11.65 24.52
CA THR A 81 7.44 -10.85 25.56
C THR A 81 7.19 -11.77 26.73
N THR A 82 8.14 -11.77 27.67
CA THR A 82 7.90 -12.32 29.00
C THR A 82 6.62 -11.67 29.55
N PRO A 83 5.75 -12.43 30.23
CA PRO A 83 4.62 -11.83 30.94
C PRO A 83 5.19 -10.96 32.05
N GLN A 84 5.48 -9.69 31.74
CA GLN A 84 6.00 -8.73 32.70
C GLN A 84 4.97 -8.61 33.82
N ALA A 85 5.44 -8.71 35.07
CA ALA A 85 4.59 -8.61 36.24
C ALA A 85 3.73 -7.34 36.13
N VAL A 86 2.42 -7.48 36.30
CA VAL A 86 1.42 -6.42 36.08
C VAL A 86 1.81 -5.14 36.81
N SER A 87 2.44 -4.22 36.08
CA SER A 87 2.96 -2.99 36.67
C SER A 87 1.80 -2.06 36.97
N ASN A 88 1.81 -1.41 38.13
CA ASN A 88 0.81 -0.40 38.49
C ASN A 88 0.99 0.93 37.71
N ALA A 89 1.82 0.95 36.66
CA ALA A 89 1.97 2.08 35.75
C ALA A 89 0.76 2.18 34.81
N PRO A 90 0.38 3.40 34.35
CA PRO A 90 -0.75 3.57 33.43
C PRO A 90 -0.50 2.83 32.11
N LEU A 91 -1.57 2.37 31.46
CA LEU A 91 -1.51 1.55 30.24
C LEU A 91 -0.64 2.16 29.13
N SER A 92 -0.65 3.50 29.00
CA SER A 92 0.24 4.22 28.08
C SER A 92 1.71 3.85 28.31
N GLU A 93 2.21 3.94 29.53
CA GLU A 93 3.61 3.62 29.86
C GLU A 93 3.99 2.14 29.64
N GLN A 94 3.01 1.24 29.64
CA GLN A 94 3.22 -0.19 29.35
C GLN A 94 3.30 -0.48 27.85
N LEU A 95 2.64 0.34 27.02
CA LEU A 95 2.65 0.22 25.55
C LEU A 95 3.91 0.82 24.91
N LEU A 96 4.68 1.64 25.63
CA LEU A 96 5.92 2.23 25.11
C LEU A 96 6.98 1.14 24.85
N PRO A 97 7.53 1.04 23.63
CA PRO A 97 8.53 0.02 23.30
C PRO A 97 9.81 0.23 24.11
N THR A 98 10.37 -0.87 24.64
CA THR A 98 11.62 -0.91 25.40
C THR A 98 12.86 -1.11 24.53
N THR A 99 12.68 -1.44 23.24
CA THR A 99 13.75 -1.72 22.29
C THR A 99 13.66 -0.82 21.05
N MET A 100 14.76 -0.70 20.31
CA MET A 100 14.79 -0.04 19.00
C MET A 100 15.93 -0.57 18.13
N SER A 101 15.71 -0.60 16.81
CA SER A 101 16.72 -0.97 15.82
C SER A 101 17.42 0.26 15.27
N CYS A 102 18.76 0.32 15.40
CA CYS A 102 19.53 1.45 14.88
C CYS A 102 19.62 1.43 13.34
N ARG A 103 19.45 0.25 12.72
CA ARG A 103 19.35 0.11 11.27
C ARG A 103 18.05 0.73 10.75
N GLU A 104 16.91 0.33 11.31
CA GLU A 104 15.60 0.89 10.99
C GLU A 104 15.56 2.42 11.20
N ALA A 105 16.18 2.91 12.28
CA ALA A 105 16.33 4.34 12.52
C ALA A 105 17.14 5.04 11.41
N PHE A 106 18.29 4.47 11.00
CA PHE A 106 19.09 4.97 9.88
C PHE A 106 18.31 4.93 8.55
N ASP A 107 17.70 3.79 8.22
CA ASP A 107 16.96 3.58 6.97
C ASP A 107 15.81 4.61 6.86
N SER A 108 15.13 4.93 7.96
CA SER A 108 14.10 5.99 7.99
C SER A 108 14.66 7.41 7.80
N ALA A 109 15.83 7.71 8.36
CA ALA A 109 16.49 9.01 8.22
C ALA A 109 17.07 9.23 6.81
N PHE A 110 17.63 8.17 6.22
CA PHE A 110 18.12 8.17 4.86
C PHE A 110 16.98 8.27 3.84
N TYR A 111 15.87 7.53 4.04
CA TYR A 111 14.68 7.64 3.19
C TYR A 111 14.09 9.06 3.22
N CYS A 112 13.93 9.66 4.41
CA CYS A 112 13.45 11.04 4.54
C CYS A 112 14.33 12.05 3.78
N ASN A 113 15.66 11.85 3.76
CA ASN A 113 16.61 12.73 3.07
C ASN A 113 16.79 12.38 1.57
N SER A 114 16.21 11.28 1.10
CA SER A 114 16.28 10.85 -0.30
C SER A 114 15.26 11.57 -1.16
N PHE A 115 15.57 11.79 -2.45
CA PHE A 115 14.69 12.50 -3.38
C PHE A 115 13.27 11.90 -3.46
N GLY A 116 13.15 10.57 -3.43
CA GLY A 116 11.83 9.91 -3.40
C GLY A 116 11.00 10.24 -2.15
N GLY A 117 11.63 10.27 -0.96
CA GLY A 117 10.98 10.74 0.26
C GLY A 117 10.59 12.22 0.19
N LYS A 118 11.43 13.07 -0.42
CA LYS A 118 11.11 14.50 -0.59
C LYS A 118 10.04 14.80 -1.62
N PHE A 119 9.91 13.99 -2.67
CA PHE A 119 8.75 14.05 -3.54
C PHE A 119 7.47 13.63 -2.80
N GLN A 120 7.55 12.58 -1.97
CA GLN A 120 6.44 12.10 -1.17
C GLN A 120 5.97 13.13 -0.12
N ASP A 121 6.89 13.86 0.52
CA ASP A 121 6.61 14.98 1.42
C ASP A 121 5.83 16.10 0.71
N ILE A 122 6.34 16.56 -0.43
CA ILE A 122 5.70 17.62 -1.23
C ILE A 122 4.29 17.19 -1.66
N TYR A 123 4.13 15.94 -2.11
CA TYR A 123 2.82 15.42 -2.53
C TYR A 123 1.80 15.34 -1.39
N ARG A 124 2.21 15.00 -0.15
CA ARG A 124 1.28 14.83 0.99
C ARG A 124 1.05 16.09 1.81
N TYR A 125 2.05 16.97 1.89
CA TYR A 125 2.07 18.12 2.82
C TYR A 125 2.34 19.45 2.12
N GLY A 126 2.41 19.50 0.79
CA GLY A 126 2.71 20.70 0.00
C GLY A 126 4.10 21.32 0.26
N SER A 127 4.94 20.65 1.05
CA SER A 127 6.13 21.24 1.66
C SER A 127 7.17 20.18 2.05
N LEU A 128 8.45 20.55 2.00
CA LEU A 128 9.56 19.69 2.42
C LEU A 128 9.58 19.53 3.95
N GLN A 129 9.35 18.32 4.45
CA GLN A 129 9.31 18.07 5.90
C GLN A 129 10.72 17.99 6.53
N PRO A 130 10.90 18.42 7.79
CA PRO A 130 12.21 18.39 8.44
C PRO A 130 12.59 16.96 8.91
N CYS A 131 13.67 16.40 8.35
CA CYS A 131 14.15 15.05 8.75
C CYS A 131 14.83 14.96 10.12
N SER A 132 14.82 16.04 10.92
CA SER A 132 15.57 16.13 12.17
C SER A 132 15.14 15.07 13.21
N GLU A 133 13.88 14.65 13.20
CA GLU A 133 13.36 13.63 14.15
C GLU A 133 13.85 12.21 13.83
N HIS A 134 13.95 11.86 12.54
CA HIS A 134 14.52 10.58 12.12
C HIS A 134 16.02 10.52 12.46
N TRP A 135 16.74 11.61 12.22
CA TRP A 135 18.14 11.74 12.62
C TRP A 135 18.32 11.71 14.15
N SER A 136 17.42 12.32 14.94
CA SER A 136 17.50 12.22 16.40
C SER A 136 17.25 10.79 16.90
N LYS A 137 16.32 10.04 16.29
CA LYS A 137 16.10 8.61 16.59
C LYS A 137 17.37 7.79 16.31
N PHE A 138 18.03 8.02 15.16
CA PHE A 138 19.29 7.37 14.82
C PHE A 138 20.42 7.69 15.80
N TRP A 139 20.70 8.97 16.06
CA TRP A 139 21.78 9.37 16.96
C TRP A 139 21.53 8.96 18.41
N PHE A 140 20.28 8.92 18.86
CA PHE A 140 19.90 8.36 20.16
C PHE A 140 20.17 6.85 20.23
N CYS A 141 19.82 6.08 19.20
CA CYS A 141 20.10 4.65 19.14
C CYS A 141 21.60 4.35 19.15
N MET A 142 22.39 5.08 18.35
CA MET A 142 23.85 4.92 18.31
C MET A 142 24.51 5.20 19.67
N ARG A 143 24.02 6.21 20.41
CA ARG A 143 24.49 6.57 21.76
C ARG A 143 24.11 5.52 22.81
N THR A 144 22.86 5.05 22.81
CA THR A 144 22.36 4.06 23.78
C THR A 144 22.82 2.62 23.49
N ARG A 145 23.37 2.34 22.31
CA ARG A 145 23.94 1.02 21.94
C ARG A 145 25.05 0.54 22.89
N GLN A 146 25.73 1.43 23.62
CA GLN A 146 26.80 1.08 24.57
C GLN A 146 26.33 0.87 26.02
N TRP A 147 25.05 1.11 26.34
CA TRP A 147 24.55 1.09 27.72
C TRP A 147 24.16 -0.33 28.15
N SER A 148 24.05 -0.58 29.47
CA SER A 148 23.58 -1.89 29.93
C SER A 148 22.11 -2.12 29.53
N LYS A 149 21.66 -3.39 29.49
CA LYS A 149 20.28 -3.72 29.10
C LYS A 149 19.19 -2.92 29.87
N PRO A 150 19.16 -2.91 31.21
CA PRO A 150 18.10 -2.20 31.95
C PRO A 150 18.14 -0.68 31.73
N GLU A 151 19.32 -0.07 31.78
CA GLU A 151 19.49 1.38 31.52
C GLU A 151 19.04 1.75 30.11
N LYS A 152 19.37 0.90 29.12
CA LYS A 152 18.97 1.08 27.73
C LYS A 152 17.46 1.00 27.56
N GLU A 153 16.80 0.01 28.18
CA GLU A 153 15.35 -0.16 28.10
C GLU A 153 14.59 1.02 28.74
N GLU A 154 15.05 1.49 29.91
CA GLU A 154 14.50 2.70 30.54
C GLU A 154 14.75 3.95 29.70
N ALA A 155 15.95 4.11 29.13
CA ALA A 155 16.29 5.24 28.26
C ALA A 155 15.42 5.26 26.99
N ILE A 156 15.18 4.11 26.37
CA ILE A 156 14.34 3.99 25.18
C ILE A 156 12.88 4.33 25.52
N ARG A 157 12.35 3.82 26.65
CA ARG A 157 11.03 4.21 27.16
C ARG A 157 10.97 5.73 27.43
N GLY A 158 12.01 6.30 28.03
CA GLY A 158 12.14 7.73 28.27
C GLY A 158 12.29 8.59 27.00
N TYR A 159 12.77 8.02 25.88
CA TYR A 159 12.81 8.67 24.58
C TYR A 159 11.42 8.68 23.93
N TYR A 160 10.75 7.53 23.81
CA TYR A 160 9.42 7.47 23.19
C TYR A 160 8.38 8.29 23.96
N ARG A 161 8.45 8.32 25.30
CA ARG A 161 7.62 9.22 26.14
C ARG A 161 7.73 10.69 25.73
N LYS A 162 8.93 11.15 25.35
CA LYS A 162 9.17 12.54 24.89
C LYS A 162 8.68 12.77 23.47
N VAL A 163 8.79 11.76 22.59
CA VAL A 163 8.27 11.83 21.21
C VAL A 163 6.74 11.91 21.21
N GLU A 164 6.07 11.07 21.99
CA GLU A 164 4.61 11.08 22.14
C GLU A 164 4.13 12.37 22.81
N ALA A 165 4.78 12.79 23.91
CA ALA A 165 4.46 14.06 24.57
C ALA A 165 4.65 15.27 23.64
N LYS A 166 5.61 15.25 22.70
CA LYS A 166 5.71 16.27 21.66
C LYS A 166 4.54 16.16 20.67
N LYS A 167 4.31 14.96 20.10
CA LYS A 167 3.29 14.70 19.07
C LYS A 167 1.88 15.13 19.52
N TYR A 168 1.50 14.84 20.75
CA TYR A 168 0.16 15.16 21.28
C TYR A 168 0.05 16.55 21.93
N ARG A 169 1.15 17.32 22.03
CA ARG A 169 1.13 18.70 22.56
C ARG A 169 0.48 19.71 21.61
N GLU A 170 0.50 19.44 20.32
CA GLU A 170 -0.03 20.33 19.28
C GLU A 170 -1.53 20.09 18.98
N GLY A 171 -2.18 19.21 19.77
CA GLY A 171 -3.60 18.87 19.69
C GLY A 171 -3.85 17.53 18.97
N SER A 172 -4.81 16.75 19.49
CA SER A 172 -5.42 15.64 18.74
C SER A 172 -6.55 16.19 17.87
N SER A 173 -6.93 15.48 16.80
CA SER A 173 -8.20 15.76 16.11
C SER A 173 -9.40 15.69 17.06
N GLU A 174 -9.32 14.86 18.10
CA GLU A 174 -10.35 14.71 19.14
C GLU A 174 -10.59 15.99 19.97
N ASP A 175 -9.61 16.92 20.03
CA ASP A 175 -9.77 18.22 20.71
C ASP A 175 -10.63 19.20 19.88
N LEU A 176 -10.55 19.08 18.55
CA LEU A 176 -11.40 19.84 17.61
C LEU A 176 -12.83 19.26 17.51
N TRP A 177 -12.97 17.93 17.63
CA TRP A 177 -14.22 17.21 17.37
C TRP A 177 -14.86 16.66 18.65
N LYS A 178 -15.64 17.50 19.34
CA LYS A 178 -16.43 17.08 20.51
C LYS A 178 -17.59 16.18 20.11
N SER A 179 -17.86 15.17 20.94
CA SER A 179 -19.04 14.31 20.79
C SER A 179 -20.33 15.10 20.97
N ARG A 180 -21.42 14.66 20.32
CA ARG A 180 -22.75 15.29 20.45
C ARG A 180 -23.50 14.63 21.60
N GLU A 181 -24.01 15.46 22.51
CA GLU A 181 -24.82 15.02 23.67
C GLU A 181 -26.14 14.35 23.24
N ALA A 182 -26.68 14.77 22.09
CA ALA A 182 -27.92 14.25 21.51
C ALA A 182 -27.70 13.70 20.09
N LYS A 183 -28.56 12.74 19.70
CA LYS A 183 -28.62 12.25 18.32
C LYS A 183 -29.09 13.36 17.38
N VAL A 184 -28.48 13.42 16.19
CA VAL A 184 -28.91 14.31 15.10
C VAL A 184 -30.34 13.90 14.67
N PRO A 185 -31.31 14.83 14.59
CA PRO A 185 -32.66 14.53 14.12
C PRO A 185 -32.63 13.92 12.72
N VAL A 186 -33.44 12.88 12.48
CA VAL A 186 -33.50 12.13 11.21
C VAL A 186 -33.62 13.09 10.02
N ASP A 187 -34.55 14.04 10.11
CA ASP A 187 -34.83 15.03 9.08
C ASP A 187 -33.99 16.32 9.21
N SER A 188 -32.67 16.22 9.38
CA SER A 188 -31.79 17.41 9.47
C SER A 188 -30.50 17.37 8.66
N ALA A 189 -29.84 16.22 8.51
CA ALA A 189 -28.63 16.08 7.72
C ALA A 189 -28.93 15.63 6.27
N PHE A 190 -28.02 15.94 5.33
CA PHE A 190 -28.02 15.42 3.95
C PHE A 190 -29.31 15.60 3.13
N LYS A 191 -30.13 16.61 3.45
CA LYS A 191 -31.40 16.93 2.75
C LYS A 191 -31.24 17.57 1.37
N VAL A 192 -30.09 18.18 1.08
CA VAL A 192 -29.85 18.84 -0.22
C VAL A 192 -29.77 17.74 -1.28
N LYS A 193 -30.72 17.74 -2.22
CA LYS A 193 -30.65 16.85 -3.38
C LYS A 193 -29.34 17.12 -4.11
N PHE A 194 -28.54 16.09 -4.34
CA PHE A 194 -27.39 16.20 -5.22
C PHE A 194 -27.88 16.54 -6.63
N GLU A 195 -27.60 17.76 -7.08
CA GLU A 195 -27.84 18.17 -8.46
C GLU A 195 -26.87 17.39 -9.35
N ALA A 196 -27.37 16.83 -10.45
CA ALA A 196 -26.52 16.15 -11.41
C ALA A 196 -25.50 17.15 -11.97
N PHE A 197 -24.25 16.73 -12.15
CA PHE A 197 -23.24 17.57 -12.77
C PHE A 197 -23.71 18.02 -14.17
N PRO A 198 -23.49 19.29 -14.56
CA PRO A 198 -23.89 19.78 -15.87
C PRO A 198 -23.02 19.14 -16.96
N GLY A 199 -23.67 18.52 -17.94
CA GLY A 199 -23.06 17.80 -19.07
C GLY A 199 -23.46 16.33 -19.10
N GLU A 200 -23.63 15.76 -20.30
CA GLU A 200 -24.02 14.33 -20.44
C GLU A 200 -22.82 13.37 -20.34
N ASN A 201 -21.59 13.88 -20.42
CA ASN A 201 -20.34 13.12 -20.44
C ASN A 201 -19.19 13.89 -19.76
N ASP A 202 -18.20 13.15 -19.25
CA ASP A 202 -17.02 13.71 -18.56
C ASP A 202 -16.28 14.76 -19.41
N GLU A 203 -16.21 14.57 -20.74
CA GLU A 203 -15.56 15.54 -21.65
C GLU A 203 -16.26 16.90 -21.66
N GLU A 204 -17.59 16.92 -21.58
CA GLU A 204 -18.39 18.14 -21.54
C GLU A 204 -18.28 18.84 -20.18
N TRP A 205 -18.31 18.07 -19.10
CA TRP A 205 -18.08 18.63 -17.76
C TRP A 205 -16.69 19.27 -17.67
N ASN A 206 -15.65 18.60 -18.18
CA ASN A 206 -14.26 19.13 -18.27
C ASN A 206 -14.08 20.33 -19.23
N ARG A 207 -15.08 20.63 -20.06
CA ARG A 207 -15.16 21.85 -20.88
C ARG A 207 -15.80 22.99 -20.08
N LEU A 208 -17.00 22.76 -19.55
CA LEU A 208 -17.77 23.74 -18.76
C LEU A 208 -17.01 24.20 -17.51
N GLU A 209 -16.41 23.28 -16.76
CA GLU A 209 -15.64 23.55 -15.54
C GLU A 209 -14.26 24.20 -15.82
N ARG A 210 -13.84 24.25 -17.09
CA ARG A 210 -12.71 25.06 -17.57
C ARG A 210 -13.15 26.47 -17.93
N GLU A 211 -14.20 26.59 -18.75
CA GLU A 211 -14.82 27.86 -19.14
C GLU A 211 -15.18 28.69 -17.89
N ARG A 212 -15.80 28.06 -16.90
CA ARG A 212 -16.08 28.64 -15.58
C ARG A 212 -14.84 29.25 -14.89
N ARG A 213 -13.70 28.54 -14.88
CA ARG A 213 -12.45 29.07 -14.30
C ARG A 213 -11.85 30.21 -15.11
N GLU A 214 -12.14 30.29 -16.40
CA GLU A 214 -11.74 31.41 -17.26
C GLU A 214 -12.59 32.64 -16.94
N GLU A 215 -13.90 32.48 -16.77
CA GLU A 215 -14.83 33.53 -16.34
C GLU A 215 -14.53 34.05 -14.93
N GLU A 216 -14.31 33.16 -13.95
CA GLU A 216 -13.92 33.53 -12.58
C GLU A 216 -12.60 34.30 -12.56
N ARG A 217 -11.59 33.83 -13.31
CA ARG A 217 -10.30 34.52 -13.47
C ARG A 217 -10.45 35.90 -14.11
N LYS A 218 -11.27 36.01 -15.16
CA LYS A 218 -11.58 37.29 -15.82
C LYS A 218 -12.28 38.25 -14.87
N LYS A 219 -13.31 37.78 -14.16
CA LYS A 219 -14.05 38.56 -13.15
C LYS A 219 -13.17 39.03 -11.99
N LEU A 220 -12.21 38.21 -11.53
CA LEU A 220 -11.23 38.63 -10.51
C LEU A 220 -10.26 39.70 -11.05
N SER A 221 -9.86 39.63 -12.31
CA SER A 221 -9.05 40.69 -12.95
C SER A 221 -9.84 42.00 -13.15
N GLU A 222 -11.14 41.91 -13.48
CA GLU A 222 -12.04 43.07 -13.58
C GLU A 222 -12.33 43.72 -12.21
N LEU A 223 -12.27 42.93 -11.13
CA LEU A 223 -12.34 43.40 -9.75
C LEU A 223 -10.99 43.87 -9.16
N GLY A 224 -9.88 43.81 -9.94
CA GLY A 224 -8.57 44.28 -9.51
C GLY A 224 -7.84 43.39 -8.49
N TYR A 225 -8.17 42.09 -8.44
CA TYR A 225 -7.59 41.11 -7.51
C TYR A 225 -6.44 40.27 -8.12
N THR A 226 -5.73 40.82 -9.11
CA THR A 226 -4.62 40.17 -9.85
C THR A 226 -3.34 40.99 -9.81
#